data_AF-A0A380FJK1-F1
#
_entry.id   AF-A0A380FJK1-F1
#
_cell.length_a   1.000
_cell.length_b   1.000
_cell.length_c   1.000
_cell.angle_alpha   90.00
_cell.angle_beta   90.00
_cell.angle_gamma   90.00
#
_symmetry.space_group_name_H-M   'P 1'
#
loop_
_entity.id
_entity.type
_entity.pdbx_description
1 polymer ?
#
loop_
_entity_poly.entity_id
_entity_poly.type
_entity_poly.pdbx_seq_one_letter_code
_entity_poly.pdbx_strand_id
1 'polypeptide(L)' 'MAGEKVIKTNEGLTVPNNPIIPFIIGDGIGTRYLESCKSCYRRCC' A
#
# COMPACT_ATOMS: atom_id res chain seq x y z
N MET A 1 12.44 -10.77 4.97
CA MET A 1 12.52 -9.96 3.74
C MET A 1 11.85 -8.62 4.04
N ALA A 2 12.61 -7.53 4.12
CA ALA A 2 12.08 -6.20 4.36
C ALA A 2 11.50 -5.64 3.05
N GLY A 3 10.39 -4.88 3.12
CA GLY A 3 9.82 -4.23 1.94
C GLY A 3 10.74 -3.15 1.38
N GLU A 4 10.58 -2.82 0.10
CA GLU A 4 11.42 -1.86 -0.61
C GLU A 4 10.65 -0.55 -0.87
N LYS A 5 11.33 0.59 -0.82
CA LYS A 5 10.67 1.89 -0.93
C LYS A 5 10.33 2.20 -2.38
N VAL A 6 9.15 2.78 -2.62
CA VAL A 6 8.78 3.32 -3.92
C VAL A 6 9.61 4.56 -4.24
N ILE A 7 10.25 4.58 -5.42
CA ILE A 7 11.14 5.67 -5.86
C ILE A 7 10.39 6.50 -6.92
N LYS A 8 10.29 7.80 -6.68
CA LYS A 8 9.75 8.76 -7.67
C LYS A 8 10.90 9.28 -8.52
N THR A 9 10.86 9.01 -9.83
CA THR A 9 11.79 9.56 -10.83
C THR A 9 11.09 10.65 -11.63
N ASN A 10 11.84 11.43 -12.43
CA ASN A 10 11.27 12.50 -13.25
C ASN A 10 10.33 11.98 -14.36
N GLU A 11 10.45 10.69 -14.70
CA GLU A 11 9.68 10.04 -15.77
C GLU A 11 8.49 9.22 -15.22
N GLY A 12 8.41 9.01 -13.90
CA GLY A 12 7.31 8.24 -13.29
C GLY A 12 7.58 7.73 -11.88
N LEU A 13 6.85 6.67 -11.52
CA LEU A 13 6.94 6.01 -10.22
C LEU A 13 7.49 4.60 -10.43
N THR A 14 8.69 4.32 -9.92
CA THR A 14 9.26 2.97 -9.94
C THR A 14 8.75 2.21 -8.72
N VAL A 15 7.90 1.22 -8.97
CA VAL A 15 7.28 0.38 -7.93
C VAL A 15 7.96 -1.00 -7.93
N PRO A 16 8.70 -1.36 -6.87
CA PRO A 16 9.34 -2.68 -6.77
C PRO A 16 8.30 -3.79 -6.49
N ASN A 17 8.69 -5.06 -6.67
CA ASN A 17 7.80 -6.21 -6.47
C ASN A 17 7.26 -6.35 -5.03
N ASN A 18 7.91 -5.75 -4.04
CA ASN A 18 7.43 -5.74 -2.66
C ASN A 18 7.50 -4.32 -2.07
N PRO A 19 6.59 -3.41 -2.49
CA PRO A 19 6.66 -2.01 -2.13
C PRO A 19 6.12 -1.77 -0.72
N ILE A 20 6.74 -0.83 0.01
CA ILE A 20 6.18 -0.32 1.26
C ILE A 20 5.16 0.76 0.94
N ILE A 21 3.88 0.48 1.22
CA ILE A 21 2.77 1.41 1.02
C ILE A 21 2.30 1.92 2.39
N PRO A 22 2.55 3.19 2.73
CA PRO A 22 2.03 3.77 3.96
C PRO A 22 0.50 3.90 3.89
N PHE A 23 -0.17 3.66 5.01
CA PHE A 23 -1.61 3.86 5.14
C PHE A 23 -1.92 4.59 6.45
N ILE A 24 -2.99 5.38 6.46
CA ILE A 24 -3.51 6.05 7.65
C ILE A 24 -4.83 5.38 7.99
N ILE A 25 -4.98 4.96 9.25
CA ILE A 25 -6.24 4.45 9.77
C ILE A 25 -7.03 5.68 10.25
N GLY A 26 -8.13 6.02 9.58
CA GLY A 26 -9.05 7.06 10.07
C GLY A 26 -9.86 6.55 11.26
N ASP A 27 -10.14 7.43 12.23
CA ASP A 27 -10.87 7.08 13.45
C ASP A 27 -12.35 6.73 13.17
N GLY A 28 -12.91 5.74 13.88
CA GLY A 28 -14.29 5.24 13.69
C GLY A 28 -14.42 4.03 12.75
N ILE A 29 -15.07 4.21 11.60
CA ILE A 29 -15.30 3.15 10.59
C ILE A 29 -14.05 2.82 9.75
N GLY A 30 -13.04 3.68 9.78
CA GLY A 30 -11.86 3.60 8.93
C GLY A 30 -11.11 2.28 9.06
N THR A 31 -11.05 1.68 10.26
CA THR A 31 -10.38 0.41 10.51
C THR A 31 -10.99 -0.75 9.73
N ARG A 32 -12.34 -0.82 9.65
CA ARG A 32 -13.05 -1.92 8.98
C ARG A 32 -12.95 -1.83 7.46
N TYR A 33 -13.06 -0.62 6.91
CA TYR A 33 -12.92 -0.41 5.47
C TYR A 33 -11.48 -0.58 5.00
N LEU A 34 -10.50 -0.11 5.79
CA LEU A 34 -9.09 -0.26 5.46
C LEU A 34 -8.65 -1.73 5.46
N GLU A 35 -9.15 -2.55 6.37
CA GLU A 35 -8.85 -3.99 6.41
C GLU A 35 -9.43 -4.75 5.20
N SER A 36 -10.66 -4.41 4.80
CA SER A 36 -11.28 -4.96 3.58
C SER A 36 -10.51 -4.56 2.31
N CYS A 37 -10.09 -3.28 2.21
CA CYS A 37 -9.28 -2.80 1.08
C CYS A 37 -7.90 -3.46 1.01
N LYS A 38 -7.23 -3.66 2.16
CA LYS A 38 -5.95 -4.38 2.23
C LYS A 38 -6.11 -5.83 1.78
N SER A 39 -7.18 -6.50 2.21
CA SER A 39 -7.48 -7.88 1.82
C SER A 39 -7.75 -8.00 0.32
N CYS A 40 -8.51 -7.07 -0.25
CA CYS A 40 -8.76 -6.99 -1.69
C CYS A 40 -7.46 -6.77 -2.48
N TYR A 41 -6.63 -5.83 -2.02
CA TYR A 41 -5.35 -5.52 -2.67
C TYR A 41 -4.41 -6.73 -2.72
N ARG A 42 -4.27 -7.47 -1.61
CA ARG A 42 -3.43 -8.68 -1.53
C ARG A 42 -4.02 -9.89 -2.30
N ARG A 43 -5.29 -9.82 -2.70
CA ARG A 43 -5.95 -10.90 -3.48
C ARG A 43 -5.84 -10.68 -4.98
N CYS A 44 -5.74 -9.42 -5.42
CA CYS A 44 -5.61 -9.07 -6.83
C CYS A 44 -4.15 -8.96 -7.30
N CYS A 45 -3.23 -8.61 -6.40
CA CYS A 45 -1.80 -8.48 -6.65
C CYS A 45 -1.03 -9.56 -5.88
#